data_AF-A0A7Z9S268-F1
#
_entry.id   AF-A0A7Z9S268-F1
#
_cell.length_a   1.000
_cell.length_b   1.000
_cell.length_c   1.000
_cell.angle_alpha   90.00
_cell.angle_beta   90.00
_cell.angle_gamma   90.00
#
_symmetry.space_group_name_H-M   'P 1'
#
loop_
_entity.id
_entity.type
_entity.pdbx_description
1 polymer ?
#
loop_
_entity_poly.entity_id
_entity_poly.type
_entity_poly.pdbx_seq_one_letter_code
_entity_poly.pdbx_strand_id
1 'polypeptide(L)'
;MSGQALISGLLAPRSIELFGPRLRVSRNLSGDIGIGFMETEAQSKDFALRLLNQLLAEPDKDNPMSYLTRLEVVSAEITLDDQLLGKSWVTQSANVRLRRDAVGLVGEADLELDIDGRETKFSTTVGYQTSVRRLDVTINFSEVSPAVFSSLYYELGPLRALALPLKGTVTVGMSLDGIIEAANFNLSGGRGVLNLPSPFKQSLPVNGVSLKGIYEGGEDRFDIEEMNIDLGPKGSLLLPAPIGHKMPLASLSLKGRYLGKTGRLEITDIVADLGGPSAKASAVVDGFGGIQDIATANMSIDFKGSIKGVAVDQLDRYWPVAFGTDAHR
;
A
#
# COMPACT_ATOMS: atom_id res chain seq x y z
N MET A 1 -15.04 18.89 -33.23
CA MET A 1 -14.55 17.72 -33.99
C MET A 1 -14.44 16.55 -33.03
N SER A 2 -14.95 15.36 -33.35
CA SER A 2 -14.90 14.21 -32.45
C SER A 2 -13.50 13.57 -32.45
N GLY A 3 -13.04 13.04 -31.31
CA GLY A 3 -11.74 12.37 -31.22
C GLY A 3 -11.57 11.20 -32.19
N GLN A 4 -12.69 10.59 -32.61
CA GLN A 4 -12.73 9.50 -33.58
C GLN A 4 -12.37 9.94 -35.01
N ALA A 5 -12.62 11.19 -35.39
CA ALA A 5 -12.30 11.74 -36.72
C ALA A 5 -10.82 12.13 -36.88
N LEU A 6 -10.10 12.37 -35.77
CA LEU A 6 -8.64 12.60 -35.79
C LEU A 6 -7.85 11.33 -36.15
N ILE A 7 -8.41 10.17 -35.84
CA ILE A 7 -7.78 8.84 -36.02
C ILE A 7 -7.87 8.37 -37.48
N SER A 8 -8.74 8.98 -38.29
CA SER A 8 -9.04 8.56 -39.67
C SER A 8 -7.97 8.94 -40.72
N GLY A 9 -6.79 9.40 -40.29
CA GLY A 9 -5.58 9.34 -41.13
C GLY A 9 -5.21 10.57 -41.99
N LEU A 10 -5.62 11.78 -41.62
CA LEU A 10 -5.21 13.01 -42.33
C LEU A 10 -4.33 13.96 -41.51
N LEU A 11 -4.08 13.66 -40.23
CA LEU A 11 -3.37 14.53 -39.30
C LEU A 11 -2.36 13.71 -38.47
N ALA A 12 -1.15 14.23 -38.30
CA ALA A 12 -0.10 13.68 -37.43
C ALA A 12 -0.02 14.51 -36.13
N PRO A 13 -0.91 14.27 -35.14
CA PRO A 13 -0.97 15.09 -33.95
C PRO A 13 0.26 14.91 -33.08
N ARG A 14 0.72 16.00 -32.47
CA ARG A 14 1.77 15.96 -31.43
C ARG A 14 1.18 15.93 -30.01
N SER A 15 -0.04 16.42 -29.84
CA SER A 15 -0.71 16.44 -28.54
C SER A 15 -2.20 16.17 -28.67
N ILE A 16 -2.75 15.48 -27.67
CA ILE A 16 -4.18 15.30 -27.47
C ILE A 16 -4.52 15.82 -26.07
N GLU A 17 -5.58 16.61 -25.96
CA GLU A 17 -6.10 17.14 -24.70
C GLU A 17 -7.59 16.86 -24.62
N LEU A 18 -8.02 16.26 -23.52
CA LEU A 18 -9.40 15.89 -23.24
C LEU A 18 -9.90 16.65 -22.01
N PHE A 19 -10.95 17.45 -22.18
CA PHE A 19 -11.54 18.22 -21.08
C PHE A 19 -12.82 17.57 -20.58
N GLY A 20 -12.91 17.34 -19.27
CA GLY A 20 -14.10 16.79 -18.63
C GLY A 20 -14.58 15.43 -19.15
N PRO A 21 -13.72 14.49 -19.60
CA PRO A 21 -14.25 13.21 -20.09
C PRO A 21 -14.87 12.42 -18.94
N ARG A 22 -15.99 11.76 -19.23
CA ARG A 22 -16.66 10.85 -18.29
C ARG A 22 -16.27 9.41 -18.59
N LEU A 23 -15.49 8.84 -17.68
CA LEU A 23 -14.96 7.49 -17.78
C LEU A 23 -15.68 6.57 -16.80
N ARG A 24 -15.85 5.31 -17.18
CA ARG A 24 -16.36 4.24 -16.33
C ARG A 24 -15.31 3.16 -16.20
N VAL A 25 -14.88 2.84 -14.99
CA VAL A 25 -14.08 1.65 -14.70
C VAL A 25 -15.03 0.63 -14.10
N SER A 26 -15.13 -0.56 -14.67
CA SER A 26 -16.05 -1.59 -14.19
C SER A 26 -15.28 -2.84 -13.80
N ARG A 27 -15.54 -3.39 -12.61
CA ARG A 27 -15.12 -4.74 -12.24
C ARG A 27 -16.33 -5.68 -12.27
N ASN A 28 -16.27 -6.70 -13.13
CA ASN A 28 -17.34 -7.68 -13.25
C ASN A 28 -17.31 -8.71 -12.10
N LEU A 29 -18.31 -9.61 -12.05
CA LEU A 29 -18.39 -10.69 -11.05
C LEU A 29 -17.25 -11.72 -11.17
N SER A 30 -16.58 -11.81 -12.32
CA SER A 30 -15.40 -12.65 -12.53
C SER A 30 -14.10 -12.00 -12.03
N GLY A 31 -14.16 -10.73 -11.61
CA GLY A 31 -13.00 -9.94 -11.17
C GLY A 31 -12.28 -9.20 -12.30
N ASP A 32 -12.73 -9.33 -13.56
CA ASP A 32 -12.12 -8.63 -14.69
C ASP A 32 -12.40 -7.13 -14.63
N ILE A 33 -11.36 -6.34 -14.90
CA ILE A 33 -11.46 -4.88 -14.95
C ILE A 33 -11.53 -4.39 -16.39
N GLY A 34 -12.56 -3.60 -16.68
CA GLY A 34 -12.76 -2.85 -17.92
C GLY A 34 -12.66 -1.35 -17.68
N ILE A 35 -12.18 -0.60 -18.69
CA ILE A 35 -12.18 0.87 -18.68
C ILE A 35 -12.96 1.33 -19.91
N GLY A 36 -13.91 2.22 -19.68
CA GLY A 36 -15.03 2.64 -20.50
C GLY A 36 -15.10 4.15 -20.68
N PHE A 37 -15.57 4.62 -21.84
CA PHE A 37 -16.30 5.89 -21.85
C PHE A 37 -17.77 5.57 -21.57
N MET A 38 -18.45 6.40 -20.76
CA MET A 38 -19.84 6.17 -20.36
C MET A 38 -20.82 6.00 -21.55
N GLU A 39 -20.46 6.48 -22.74
CA GLU A 39 -21.30 6.45 -23.94
C GLU A 39 -20.98 5.26 -24.88
N THR A 40 -20.01 4.39 -24.57
CA THR A 40 -19.61 3.29 -25.47
C THR A 40 -19.02 2.10 -24.72
N GLU A 41 -19.84 1.07 -24.47
CA GLU A 41 -19.48 -0.05 -23.58
C GLU A 41 -18.47 -1.07 -24.16
N ALA A 42 -18.19 -1.08 -25.47
CA ALA A 42 -17.49 -2.21 -26.12
C ALA A 42 -16.09 -1.91 -26.73
N GLN A 43 -15.61 -0.66 -26.80
CA GLN A 43 -14.40 -0.28 -27.58
C GLN A 43 -13.31 0.47 -26.79
N SER A 44 -13.48 0.62 -25.49
CA SER A 44 -12.85 1.63 -24.64
C SER A 44 -11.54 1.18 -23.99
N LYS A 45 -11.44 -0.07 -23.52
CA LYS A 45 -10.18 -0.66 -23.01
C LYS A 45 -9.12 -0.72 -24.13
N ASP A 46 -9.56 -1.02 -25.35
CA ASP A 46 -8.74 -1.01 -26.56
C ASP A 46 -8.35 0.43 -26.94
N PHE A 47 -9.19 1.44 -26.69
CA PHE A 47 -8.86 2.83 -27.02
C PHE A 47 -7.72 3.42 -26.16
N ALA A 48 -7.79 3.32 -24.83
CA ALA A 48 -6.78 3.89 -23.96
C ALA A 48 -5.41 3.21 -24.16
N LEU A 49 -5.40 1.88 -24.28
CA LEU A 49 -4.19 1.11 -24.57
C LEU A 49 -3.62 1.44 -25.96
N ARG A 50 -4.47 1.62 -26.98
CA ARG A 50 -4.01 2.06 -28.31
C ARG A 50 -3.37 3.43 -28.24
N LEU A 51 -3.96 4.42 -27.57
CA LEU A 51 -3.36 5.75 -27.42
C LEU A 51 -2.01 5.70 -26.68
N LEU A 52 -1.92 4.92 -25.61
CA LEU A 52 -0.67 4.71 -24.89
C LEU A 52 0.40 4.07 -25.78
N ASN A 53 0.03 3.06 -26.57
CA ASN A 53 0.93 2.43 -27.53
C ASN A 53 1.40 3.42 -28.60
N GLN A 54 0.54 4.32 -29.08
CA GLN A 54 0.94 5.39 -30.01
C GLN A 54 1.91 6.39 -29.36
N LEU A 55 1.70 6.71 -28.08
CA LEU A 55 2.59 7.59 -27.33
C LEU A 55 3.99 6.96 -27.11
N LEU A 56 4.08 5.63 -27.07
CA LEU A 56 5.33 4.88 -26.95
C LEU A 56 6.00 4.54 -28.30
N ALA A 57 5.25 4.57 -29.41
CA ALA A 57 5.75 4.19 -30.72
C ALA A 57 6.87 5.12 -31.23
N GLU A 58 7.87 4.56 -31.90
CA GLU A 58 8.83 5.37 -32.65
C GLU A 58 8.13 6.14 -33.78
N PRO A 59 8.52 7.39 -34.08
CA PRO A 59 7.92 8.15 -35.17
C PRO A 59 8.05 7.44 -36.52
N ASP A 60 6.90 7.21 -37.16
CA ASP A 60 6.73 6.45 -38.39
C ASP A 60 5.79 7.20 -39.35
N LYS A 61 6.22 7.35 -40.61
CA LYS A 61 5.48 8.07 -41.65
C LYS A 61 4.22 7.34 -42.07
N ASP A 62 4.21 6.01 -41.97
CA ASP A 62 3.06 5.17 -42.32
C ASP A 62 2.07 5.04 -41.16
N ASN A 63 2.45 5.55 -39.97
CA ASN A 63 1.60 5.67 -38.80
C ASN A 63 1.60 7.11 -38.25
N PRO A 64 0.76 8.01 -38.77
CA PRO A 64 0.71 9.42 -38.35
C PRO A 64 0.52 9.65 -36.83
N MET A 65 -0.09 8.70 -36.11
CA MET A 65 -0.30 8.79 -34.67
C MET A 65 0.96 8.53 -33.84
N SER A 66 2.00 7.93 -34.43
CA SER A 66 3.30 7.71 -33.78
C SER A 66 4.05 9.00 -33.42
N TYR A 67 3.65 10.13 -34.04
CA TYR A 67 4.17 11.47 -33.75
C TYR A 67 3.60 12.10 -32.47
N LEU A 68 2.67 11.42 -31.79
CA LEU A 68 2.10 11.87 -30.53
C LEU A 68 3.19 11.92 -29.45
N THR A 69 3.36 13.07 -28.81
CA THR A 69 4.34 13.27 -27.73
C THR A 69 3.70 13.66 -26.41
N ARG A 70 2.42 14.06 -26.40
CA ARG A 70 1.68 14.44 -25.19
C ARG A 70 0.22 13.97 -25.22
N LEU A 71 -0.25 13.43 -24.10
CA LEU A 71 -1.65 13.20 -23.82
C LEU A 71 -2.01 13.88 -22.50
N GLU A 72 -3.07 14.66 -22.49
CA GLU A 72 -3.55 15.35 -21.30
C GLU A 72 -5.05 15.14 -21.11
N VAL A 73 -5.45 14.88 -19.89
CA VAL A 73 -6.82 14.73 -19.44
C VAL A 73 -7.01 15.71 -18.30
N VAL A 74 -7.94 16.65 -18.47
CA VAL A 74 -8.22 17.72 -17.52
C VAL A 74 -9.61 17.51 -16.94
N SER A 75 -9.70 17.47 -15.62
CA SER A 75 -10.96 17.39 -14.87
C SER A 75 -11.89 16.25 -15.28
N ALA A 76 -11.35 15.05 -15.50
CA ALA A 76 -12.16 13.87 -15.77
C ALA A 76 -13.01 13.47 -14.56
N GLU A 77 -14.18 12.92 -14.87
CA GLU A 77 -15.04 12.23 -13.90
C GLU A 77 -14.93 10.73 -14.17
N ILE A 78 -14.43 9.98 -13.19
CA ILE A 78 -14.25 8.54 -13.27
C ILE A 78 -15.25 7.90 -12.31
N THR A 79 -16.18 7.13 -12.87
CA THR A 79 -17.06 6.25 -12.10
C THR A 79 -16.43 4.86 -12.02
N LEU A 80 -16.01 4.44 -10.84
CA LEU A 80 -15.64 3.05 -10.56
C LEU A 80 -16.91 2.30 -10.13
N ASP A 81 -17.27 1.26 -10.87
CA ASP A 81 -18.41 0.39 -10.63
C ASP A 81 -17.91 -1.04 -10.36
N ASP A 82 -18.03 -1.47 -9.12
CA ASP A 82 -17.54 -2.74 -8.63
C ASP A 82 -18.71 -3.69 -8.36
N GLN A 83 -19.07 -4.49 -9.36
CA GLN A 83 -20.17 -5.45 -9.26
C GLN A 83 -19.86 -6.57 -8.28
N LEU A 84 -18.57 -6.91 -8.10
CA LEU A 84 -18.15 -7.95 -7.17
C LEU A 84 -18.38 -7.56 -5.72
N LEU A 85 -18.19 -6.28 -5.38
CA LEU A 85 -18.43 -5.76 -4.02
C LEU A 85 -19.75 -5.02 -3.86
N GLY A 86 -20.49 -4.80 -4.94
CA GLY A 86 -21.68 -3.96 -4.95
C GLY A 86 -21.38 -2.51 -4.55
N LYS A 87 -20.19 -2.00 -4.90
CA LYS A 87 -19.74 -0.65 -4.55
C LYS A 87 -19.58 0.18 -5.81
N SER A 88 -19.90 1.47 -5.71
CA SER A 88 -19.54 2.43 -6.75
C SER A 88 -18.97 3.69 -6.12
N TRP A 89 -17.91 4.21 -6.74
CA TRP A 89 -17.23 5.43 -6.34
C TRP A 89 -17.12 6.35 -7.54
N VAL A 90 -17.21 7.66 -7.32
CA VAL A 90 -17.03 8.66 -8.35
C VAL A 90 -15.90 9.57 -7.92
N THR A 91 -14.93 9.82 -8.80
CA THR A 91 -13.91 10.84 -8.55
C THR A 91 -14.54 12.22 -8.63
N GLN A 92 -14.16 13.11 -7.72
CA GLN A 92 -14.51 14.53 -7.82
C GLN A 92 -13.74 15.20 -8.96
N SER A 93 -12.47 14.84 -9.12
CA SER A 93 -11.63 15.27 -10.23
C SER A 93 -10.53 14.24 -10.51
N ALA A 94 -10.18 14.09 -11.78
CA ALA A 94 -9.00 13.34 -12.19
C ALA A 94 -8.27 14.09 -13.30
N ASN A 95 -6.99 14.36 -13.09
CA ASN A 95 -6.11 14.98 -14.08
C ASN A 95 -5.00 13.98 -14.41
N VAL A 96 -4.68 13.82 -15.69
CA VAL A 96 -3.61 12.93 -16.15
C VAL A 96 -2.82 13.64 -17.22
N ARG A 97 -1.50 13.62 -17.10
CA ARG A 97 -0.58 14.10 -18.13
C ARG A 97 0.44 13.02 -18.42
N LEU A 98 0.53 12.60 -19.67
CA LEU A 98 1.57 11.71 -20.16
C LEU A 98 2.38 12.42 -21.24
N ARG A 99 3.71 12.26 -21.20
CA ARG A 99 4.61 12.90 -22.14
C ARG A 99 5.75 11.96 -22.49
N ARG A 100 6.05 11.84 -23.79
CA ARG A 100 7.27 11.16 -24.26
C ARG A 100 8.50 11.98 -23.83
N ASP A 101 9.52 11.30 -23.33
CA ASP A 101 10.82 11.91 -23.04
C ASP A 101 11.95 11.23 -23.84
N ALA A 102 13.20 11.54 -23.52
CA ALA A 102 14.35 11.03 -24.27
C ALA A 102 14.61 9.53 -24.06
N VAL A 103 14.12 8.93 -22.98
CA VAL A 103 14.41 7.54 -22.58
C VAL A 103 13.16 6.65 -22.55
N GLY A 104 11.97 7.25 -22.65
CA GLY A 104 10.68 6.59 -22.75
C GLY A 104 9.52 7.55 -22.47
N LEU A 105 8.86 7.39 -21.33
CA LEU A 105 7.62 8.10 -21.00
C LEU A 105 7.66 8.62 -19.56
N VAL A 106 7.20 9.85 -19.35
CA VAL A 106 6.88 10.38 -18.02
C VAL A 106 5.39 10.66 -17.90
N GLY A 107 4.85 10.50 -16.70
CA GLY A 107 3.45 10.68 -16.41
C GLY A 107 3.22 11.32 -15.05
N GLU A 108 2.15 12.09 -14.95
CA GLU A 108 1.61 12.67 -13.72
C GLU A 108 0.11 12.37 -13.69
N ALA A 109 -0.43 12.01 -12.52
CA ALA A 109 -1.85 11.82 -12.33
C ALA A 109 -2.27 12.28 -10.93
N ASP A 110 -3.27 13.16 -10.87
CA ASP A 110 -3.88 13.62 -9.63
C ASP A 110 -5.34 13.18 -9.60
N LEU A 111 -5.74 12.51 -8.52
CA LEU A 111 -7.08 11.96 -8.34
C LEU A 111 -7.64 12.39 -6.99
N GLU A 112 -8.86 12.92 -7.01
CA GLU A 112 -9.63 13.28 -5.81
C GLU A 112 -10.90 12.42 -5.76
N LEU A 113 -11.10 11.75 -4.63
CA LEU A 113 -12.23 10.85 -4.39
C LEU A 113 -12.95 11.27 -3.11
N ASP A 114 -14.28 11.17 -3.13
CA ASP A 114 -15.07 11.17 -1.90
C ASP A 114 -15.40 9.71 -1.55
N ILE A 115 -14.86 9.23 -0.43
CA ILE A 115 -15.13 7.90 0.08
C ILE A 115 -15.72 8.04 1.48
N ASP A 116 -16.99 7.71 1.62
CA ASP A 116 -17.74 7.80 2.88
C ASP A 116 -17.68 9.20 3.54
N GLY A 117 -17.72 10.27 2.72
CA GLY A 117 -17.67 11.66 3.18
C GLY A 117 -16.26 12.16 3.49
N ARG A 118 -15.22 11.42 3.08
CA ARG A 118 -13.81 11.78 3.25
C ARG A 118 -13.17 12.07 1.91
N GLU A 119 -12.68 13.30 1.77
CA GLU A 119 -11.87 13.72 0.62
C GLU A 119 -10.50 13.02 0.67
N THR A 120 -10.31 12.08 -0.24
CA THR A 120 -9.08 11.30 -0.41
C THR A 120 -8.34 11.80 -1.63
N LYS A 121 -7.05 12.10 -1.51
CA LYS A 121 -6.22 12.59 -2.62
C LYS A 121 -5.09 11.63 -2.92
N PHE A 122 -4.84 11.44 -4.21
CA PHE A 122 -3.68 10.73 -4.75
C PHE A 122 -2.97 11.64 -5.75
N SER A 123 -1.64 11.71 -5.67
CA SER A 123 -0.78 12.34 -6.67
C SER A 123 0.31 11.35 -7.05
N THR A 124 0.35 10.98 -8.32
CA THR A 124 1.19 9.89 -8.84
C THR A 124 2.11 10.43 -9.90
N THR A 125 3.40 10.12 -9.82
CA THR A 125 4.36 10.33 -10.90
C THR A 125 4.83 8.98 -11.42
N VAL A 126 4.94 8.86 -12.74
CA VAL A 126 5.35 7.64 -13.44
C VAL A 126 6.53 7.95 -14.35
N GLY A 127 7.55 7.12 -14.32
CA GLY A 127 8.64 7.09 -15.30
C GLY A 127 8.71 5.70 -15.92
N TYR A 128 8.76 5.62 -17.24
CA TYR A 128 8.97 4.37 -17.97
C TYR A 128 10.18 4.49 -18.88
N GLN A 129 11.12 3.56 -18.73
CA GLN A 129 12.34 3.47 -19.52
C GLN A 129 12.23 2.34 -20.54
N THR A 130 12.22 2.68 -21.83
CA THR A 130 11.95 1.73 -22.90
C THR A 130 13.06 0.68 -23.04
N SER A 131 14.33 1.07 -22.91
CA SER A 131 15.50 0.20 -23.15
C SER A 131 15.60 -0.97 -22.17
N VAL A 132 15.25 -0.73 -20.91
CA VAL A 132 15.31 -1.72 -19.83
C VAL A 132 13.91 -2.21 -19.41
N ARG A 133 12.85 -1.69 -20.03
CA ARG A 133 11.43 -2.03 -19.74
C ARG A 133 11.08 -1.89 -18.25
N ARG A 134 11.58 -0.83 -17.62
CA ARG A 134 11.40 -0.51 -16.21
C ARG A 134 10.36 0.59 -16.02
N LEU A 135 9.51 0.42 -15.01
CA LEU A 135 8.49 1.35 -14.56
C LEU A 135 8.81 1.81 -13.13
N ASP A 136 9.00 3.09 -12.94
CA ASP A 136 9.16 3.74 -11.64
C ASP A 136 7.90 4.55 -11.33
N VAL A 137 7.26 4.27 -10.20
CA VAL A 137 6.00 4.90 -9.77
C VAL A 137 6.20 5.49 -8.38
N THR A 138 5.87 6.76 -8.19
CA THR A 138 5.77 7.39 -6.87
C THR A 138 4.34 7.85 -6.64
N ILE A 139 3.73 7.39 -5.55
CA ILE A 139 2.37 7.72 -5.15
C ILE A 139 2.45 8.48 -3.83
N ASN A 140 1.96 9.72 -3.83
CA ASN A 140 1.67 10.49 -2.63
C ASN A 140 0.17 10.43 -2.38
N PHE A 141 -0.23 10.23 -1.13
CA PHE A 141 -1.63 10.18 -0.79
C PHE A 141 -1.91 10.75 0.59
N SER A 142 -3.16 11.17 0.79
CA SER A 142 -3.64 11.70 2.05
C SER A 142 -5.08 11.28 2.31
N GLU A 143 -5.39 11.06 3.59
CA GLU A 143 -6.73 10.69 4.06
C GLU A 143 -7.28 9.38 3.47
N VAL A 144 -6.39 8.46 3.06
CA VAL A 144 -6.77 7.15 2.51
C VAL A 144 -7.15 6.20 3.64
N SER A 145 -8.33 5.57 3.56
CA SER A 145 -8.71 4.44 4.43
C SER A 145 -8.36 3.11 3.75
N PRO A 146 -7.25 2.43 4.10
CA PRO A 146 -6.78 1.26 3.35
C PRO A 146 -7.77 0.09 3.36
N ALA A 147 -8.52 -0.07 4.47
CA ALA A 147 -9.53 -1.12 4.61
C ALA A 147 -10.63 -1.07 3.55
N VAL A 148 -10.90 0.09 2.94
CA VAL A 148 -11.90 0.20 1.85
C VAL A 148 -11.45 -0.55 0.59
N PHE A 149 -10.14 -0.59 0.36
CA PHE A 149 -9.51 -1.16 -0.83
C PHE A 149 -9.11 -2.63 -0.66
N SER A 150 -9.27 -3.19 0.53
CA SER A 150 -8.77 -4.53 0.88
C SER A 150 -9.40 -5.68 0.09
N SER A 151 -10.52 -5.42 -0.58
CA SER A 151 -11.28 -6.41 -1.35
C SER A 151 -11.24 -6.12 -2.86
N LEU A 152 -10.43 -5.13 -3.29
CA LEU A 152 -10.20 -4.86 -4.71
C LEU A 152 -9.34 -5.96 -5.36
N TYR A 153 -8.42 -6.56 -4.61
CA TYR A 153 -7.66 -7.73 -5.03
C TYR A 153 -7.45 -8.64 -3.82
N TYR A 154 -7.26 -9.93 -4.06
CA TYR A 154 -7.09 -10.90 -2.98
C TYR A 154 -5.86 -10.57 -2.11
N GLU A 155 -4.78 -10.15 -2.76
CA GLU A 155 -3.50 -9.77 -2.20
C GLU A 155 -3.59 -8.54 -1.30
N LEU A 156 -4.62 -7.69 -1.49
CA LEU A 156 -4.88 -6.51 -0.65
C LEU A 156 -5.68 -6.85 0.62
N GLY A 157 -6.07 -8.12 0.81
CA GLY A 157 -6.78 -8.59 2.00
C GLY A 157 -6.19 -8.12 3.35
N PRO A 158 -4.84 -8.07 3.53
CA PRO A 158 -4.22 -7.55 4.75
C PRO A 158 -4.58 -6.10 5.09
N LEU A 159 -4.96 -5.26 4.10
CA LEU A 159 -5.35 -3.87 4.35
C LEU A 159 -6.60 -3.73 5.23
N ARG A 160 -7.42 -4.79 5.40
CA ARG A 160 -8.53 -4.82 6.37
C ARG A 160 -8.08 -4.54 7.81
N ALA A 161 -6.82 -4.83 8.12
CA ALA A 161 -6.25 -4.58 9.44
C ALA A 161 -6.15 -3.07 9.74
N LEU A 162 -6.19 -2.21 8.73
CA LEU A 162 -5.93 -0.78 8.85
C LEU A 162 -7.23 0.02 8.74
N ALA A 163 -7.99 0.07 9.84
CA ALA A 163 -9.20 0.89 9.97
C ALA A 163 -8.88 2.29 10.52
N LEU A 164 -8.03 3.02 9.81
CA LEU A 164 -7.60 4.38 10.14
C LEU A 164 -7.18 5.14 8.87
N PRO A 165 -7.32 6.47 8.82
CA PRO A 165 -6.85 7.26 7.71
C PRO A 165 -5.32 7.31 7.70
N LEU A 166 -4.73 7.00 6.55
CA LEU A 166 -3.30 7.05 6.29
C LEU A 166 -2.97 8.17 5.29
N LYS A 167 -1.77 8.70 5.43
CA LYS A 167 -1.10 9.57 4.47
C LYS A 167 0.36 9.14 4.31
N GLY A 168 0.95 9.40 3.17
CA GLY A 168 2.34 9.07 2.96
C GLY A 168 2.75 9.01 1.51
N THR A 169 3.94 8.46 1.31
CA THR A 169 4.55 8.26 0.00
C THR A 169 4.93 6.79 -0.15
N VAL A 170 4.67 6.23 -1.32
CA VAL A 170 5.13 4.91 -1.75
C VAL A 170 5.81 5.07 -3.11
N THR A 171 7.07 4.64 -3.21
CA THR A 171 7.82 4.59 -4.46
C THR A 171 8.10 3.14 -4.81
N VAL A 172 7.80 2.72 -6.04
CA VAL A 172 7.99 1.35 -6.51
C VAL A 172 8.71 1.37 -7.85
N GLY A 173 9.81 0.64 -7.96
CA GLY A 173 10.45 0.29 -9.21
C GLY A 173 10.08 -1.14 -9.58
N MET A 174 9.53 -1.37 -10.76
CA MET A 174 9.10 -2.68 -11.23
C MET A 174 9.36 -2.87 -12.72
N SER A 175 9.43 -4.11 -13.16
CA SER A 175 9.41 -4.45 -14.57
C SER A 175 7.98 -4.45 -15.14
N LEU A 176 7.83 -4.46 -16.46
CA LEU A 176 6.50 -4.50 -17.12
C LEU A 176 5.70 -5.79 -16.87
N ASP A 177 6.35 -6.89 -16.49
CA ASP A 177 5.70 -8.12 -16.05
C ASP A 177 5.27 -8.09 -14.57
N GLY A 178 5.48 -6.95 -13.89
CA GLY A 178 5.00 -6.71 -12.53
C GLY A 178 5.93 -7.21 -11.43
N ILE A 179 7.15 -7.63 -11.76
CA ILE A 179 8.15 -8.00 -10.76
C ILE A 179 8.64 -6.71 -10.10
N ILE A 180 8.40 -6.60 -8.79
CA ILE A 180 8.87 -5.47 -7.99
C ILE A 180 10.37 -5.64 -7.77
N GLU A 181 11.17 -4.70 -8.29
CA GLU A 181 12.61 -4.65 -8.06
C GLU A 181 12.93 -4.01 -6.71
N ALA A 182 12.24 -2.91 -6.39
CA ALA A 182 12.38 -2.21 -5.12
C ALA A 182 11.11 -1.45 -4.77
N ALA A 183 10.83 -1.30 -3.48
CA ALA A 183 9.81 -0.38 -2.99
C ALA A 183 10.32 0.39 -1.78
N ASN A 184 9.97 1.67 -1.66
CA ASN A 184 10.19 2.49 -0.47
C ASN A 184 8.84 3.06 -0.02
N PHE A 185 8.61 3.08 1.29
CA PHE A 185 7.38 3.64 1.84
C PHE A 185 7.66 4.44 3.10
N ASN A 186 6.93 5.55 3.25
CA ASN A 186 6.89 6.36 4.45
C ASN A 186 5.44 6.76 4.70
N LEU A 187 4.83 6.10 5.68
CA LEU A 187 3.41 6.15 5.96
C LEU A 187 3.18 6.68 7.38
N SER A 188 2.12 7.46 7.57
CA SER A 188 1.65 7.88 8.88
C SER A 188 0.13 7.83 8.93
N GLY A 189 -0.41 7.50 10.09
CA GLY A 189 -1.84 7.46 10.35
C GLY A 189 -2.19 8.15 11.65
N GLY A 190 -3.37 8.77 11.69
CA GLY A 190 -3.91 9.39 12.90
C GLY A 190 -4.72 8.43 13.76
N ARG A 191 -5.70 8.97 14.48
CA ARG A 191 -6.59 8.19 15.34
C ARG A 191 -7.42 7.20 14.50
N GLY A 192 -7.56 5.97 15.00
CA GLY A 192 -8.39 4.95 14.38
C GLY A 192 -8.23 3.60 15.07
N VAL A 193 -8.35 2.51 14.32
CA VAL A 193 -8.30 1.14 14.86
C VAL A 193 -7.40 0.25 14.01
N LEU A 194 -6.50 -0.48 14.65
CA LEU A 194 -5.78 -1.61 14.05
C LEU A 194 -6.52 -2.90 14.39
N ASN A 195 -6.99 -3.62 13.37
CA ASN A 195 -7.61 -4.93 13.52
C ASN A 195 -6.57 -6.02 13.24
N LEU A 196 -5.90 -6.48 14.30
CA LEU A 196 -4.84 -7.47 14.15
C LEU A 196 -5.42 -8.82 13.70
N PRO A 197 -4.77 -9.53 12.75
CA PRO A 197 -5.18 -10.87 12.35
C PRO A 197 -4.79 -11.90 13.43
N SER A 198 -5.28 -13.13 13.27
CA SER A 198 -4.74 -14.29 14.01
C SER A 198 -3.21 -14.40 13.82
N PRO A 199 -2.45 -14.83 14.84
CA PRO A 199 -2.91 -15.29 16.16
C PRO A 199 -3.20 -14.15 17.16
N PHE A 200 -2.84 -12.90 16.84
CA PHE A 200 -3.03 -11.72 17.70
C PHE A 200 -4.44 -11.11 17.63
N LYS A 201 -5.46 -11.88 17.23
CA LYS A 201 -6.78 -11.38 16.84
C LYS A 201 -7.40 -10.47 17.92
N GLN A 202 -7.36 -9.16 17.67
CA GLN A 202 -7.94 -8.13 18.53
C GLN A 202 -8.04 -6.80 17.77
N SER A 203 -8.91 -5.91 18.23
CA SER A 203 -8.99 -4.52 17.73
C SER A 203 -8.29 -3.59 18.72
N LEU A 204 -7.30 -2.84 18.23
CA LEU A 204 -6.52 -1.90 19.00
C LEU A 204 -6.86 -0.48 18.59
N PRO A 205 -7.54 0.31 19.42
CA PRO A 205 -7.64 1.75 19.22
C PRO A 205 -6.24 2.36 19.25
N VAL A 206 -5.94 3.19 18.26
CA VAL A 206 -4.65 3.89 18.15
C VAL A 206 -4.88 5.40 18.08
N ASN A 207 -3.96 6.17 18.65
CA ASN A 207 -3.89 7.61 18.48
C ASN A 207 -3.08 8.00 17.23
N GLY A 208 -2.12 7.16 16.85
CA GLY A 208 -1.35 7.31 15.63
C GLY A 208 -0.46 6.11 15.36
N VAL A 209 -0.04 6.01 14.10
CA VAL A 209 0.94 5.03 13.64
C VAL A 209 1.92 5.68 12.68
N SER A 210 3.13 5.15 12.59
CA SER A 210 4.06 5.45 11.50
C SER A 210 4.76 4.19 11.04
N LEU A 211 5.04 4.10 9.75
CA LEU A 211 5.73 2.98 9.15
C LEU A 211 6.65 3.49 8.03
N LYS A 212 7.94 3.22 8.17
CA LYS A 212 8.96 3.51 7.17
C LYS A 212 9.76 2.26 6.88
N GLY A 213 10.01 2.00 5.60
CA GLY A 213 10.77 0.84 5.20
C GLY A 213 11.06 0.75 3.71
N ILE A 214 11.80 -0.29 3.37
CA ILE A 214 12.26 -0.59 2.01
C ILE A 214 12.05 -2.08 1.75
N TYR A 215 11.66 -2.41 0.54
CA TYR A 215 11.72 -3.75 -0.03
C TYR A 215 12.76 -3.80 -1.15
N GLU A 216 13.60 -4.83 -1.14
CA GLU A 216 14.56 -5.15 -2.20
C GLU A 216 14.17 -6.51 -2.80
N GLY A 217 13.59 -6.51 -3.99
CA GLY A 217 13.05 -7.72 -4.63
C GLY A 217 14.12 -8.74 -5.00
N GLY A 218 15.29 -8.27 -5.46
CA GLY A 218 16.42 -9.16 -5.78
C GLY A 218 16.91 -9.99 -4.59
N GLU A 219 16.76 -9.47 -3.36
CA GLU A 219 17.11 -10.16 -2.13
C GLU A 219 15.93 -10.77 -1.38
N ASP A 220 14.72 -10.53 -1.87
CA ASP A 220 13.47 -10.78 -1.15
C ASP A 220 13.56 -10.27 0.30
N ARG A 221 14.00 -9.02 0.45
CA ARG A 221 14.33 -8.44 1.74
C ARG A 221 13.44 -7.25 2.04
N PHE A 222 12.82 -7.27 3.22
CA PHE A 222 12.08 -6.12 3.76
C PHE A 222 12.84 -5.56 4.95
N ASP A 223 13.19 -4.28 4.90
CA ASP A 223 13.76 -3.54 6.02
C ASP A 223 12.68 -2.60 6.59
N ILE A 224 12.36 -2.77 7.88
CA ILE A 224 11.52 -1.87 8.65
C ILE A 224 12.46 -0.94 9.42
N GLU A 225 12.67 0.25 8.85
CA GLU A 225 13.50 1.28 9.46
C GLU A 225 12.85 1.88 10.71
N GLU A 226 11.51 1.95 10.69
CA GLU A 226 10.71 2.48 11.77
C GLU A 226 9.28 1.97 11.67
N MET A 227 8.77 1.41 12.77
CA MET A 227 7.35 1.20 12.99
C MET A 227 7.00 1.74 14.37
N ASN A 228 6.10 2.71 14.45
CA ASN A 228 5.57 3.19 15.73
C ASN A 228 4.06 3.01 15.79
N ILE A 229 3.58 2.65 16.98
CA ILE A 229 2.15 2.55 17.30
C ILE A 229 1.94 3.25 18.64
N ASP A 230 1.07 4.25 18.67
CA ASP A 230 0.61 4.92 19.88
C ASP A 230 -0.80 4.45 20.23
N LEU A 231 -0.94 3.72 21.34
CA LEU A 231 -2.22 3.24 21.89
C LEU A 231 -2.78 4.18 22.97
N GLY A 232 -2.01 5.18 23.39
CA GLY A 232 -2.30 6.09 24.49
C GLY A 232 -2.13 5.47 25.88
N PRO A 233 -2.25 6.27 26.95
CA PRO A 233 -1.87 5.86 28.32
C PRO A 233 -2.70 4.71 28.91
N LYS A 234 -3.84 4.38 28.30
CA LYS A 234 -4.71 3.25 28.70
C LYS A 234 -4.65 2.07 27.72
N GLY A 235 -3.73 2.13 26.76
CA GLY A 235 -3.52 1.08 25.78
C GLY A 235 -3.13 -0.24 26.45
N SER A 236 -3.44 -1.33 25.76
CA SER A 236 -3.12 -2.68 26.23
C SER A 236 -3.04 -3.62 25.04
N LEU A 237 -2.19 -4.64 25.15
CA LEU A 237 -2.04 -5.69 24.16
C LEU A 237 -2.40 -7.04 24.81
N LEU A 238 -3.27 -7.82 24.16
CA LEU A 238 -3.47 -9.22 24.49
C LEU A 238 -2.49 -10.07 23.70
N LEU A 239 -1.62 -10.79 24.39
CA LEU A 239 -0.73 -11.78 23.79
C LEU A 239 -1.50 -13.05 23.43
N PRO A 240 -1.16 -13.72 22.31
CA PRO A 240 -1.85 -14.90 21.83
C PRO A 240 -1.66 -16.08 22.79
N ALA A 241 -2.52 -17.09 22.69
CA ALA A 241 -2.31 -18.38 23.34
C ALA A 241 -0.98 -19.02 22.84
N PRO A 242 -0.26 -19.80 23.69
CA PRO A 242 -0.63 -20.19 25.05
C PRO A 242 -0.33 -19.12 26.13
N ILE A 243 0.30 -17.99 25.75
CA ILE A 243 0.65 -16.93 26.72
C ILE A 243 -0.62 -16.30 27.31
N GLY A 244 -1.57 -15.89 26.45
CA GLY A 244 -2.90 -15.44 26.86
C GLY A 244 -2.93 -14.24 27.81
N HIS A 245 -1.87 -13.44 27.85
CA HIS A 245 -1.67 -12.38 28.84
C HIS A 245 -2.04 -11.01 28.29
N LYS A 246 -2.83 -10.24 29.04
CA LYS A 246 -3.14 -8.84 28.69
C LYS A 246 -2.19 -7.91 29.41
N MET A 247 -1.24 -7.33 28.68
CA MET A 247 -0.27 -6.38 29.22
C MET A 247 -0.65 -4.93 28.90
N PRO A 248 -0.39 -3.96 29.80
CA PRO A 248 -0.45 -2.55 29.45
C PRO A 248 0.56 -2.24 28.35
N LEU A 249 0.17 -1.42 27.38
CA LEU A 249 1.02 -0.98 26.29
C LEU A 249 0.53 0.39 25.83
N ALA A 250 1.25 1.45 26.19
CA ALA A 250 0.93 2.80 25.77
C ALA A 250 1.49 3.10 24.38
N SER A 251 2.71 2.65 24.09
CA SER A 251 3.31 2.78 22.77
C SER A 251 4.29 1.67 22.47
N LEU A 252 4.53 1.43 21.18
CA LEU A 252 5.48 0.45 20.66
C LEU A 252 6.29 1.12 19.53
N SER A 253 7.62 0.98 19.57
CA SER A 253 8.52 1.27 18.47
C SER A 253 9.28 -0.01 18.10
N LEU A 254 9.42 -0.28 16.81
CA LEU A 254 10.08 -1.46 16.28
C LEU A 254 10.97 -1.11 15.10
N LYS A 255 12.14 -1.76 15.05
CA LYS A 255 13.02 -1.85 13.87
C LYS A 255 13.36 -3.30 13.61
N GLY A 256 13.51 -3.65 12.33
CA GLY A 256 13.88 -5.00 11.98
C GLY A 256 13.97 -5.23 10.48
N ARG A 257 14.21 -6.47 10.10
CA ARG A 257 14.24 -6.91 8.72
C ARG A 257 13.73 -8.32 8.57
N TYR A 258 13.15 -8.60 7.42
CA TYR A 258 12.74 -9.93 7.00
C TYR A 258 13.50 -10.34 5.74
N LEU A 259 14.10 -11.53 5.79
CA LEU A 259 14.84 -12.17 4.71
C LEU A 259 13.99 -13.32 4.17
N GLY A 260 13.21 -13.05 3.13
CA GLY A 260 12.21 -13.99 2.61
C GLY A 260 12.82 -15.26 2.01
N LYS A 261 13.99 -15.16 1.36
CA LYS A 261 14.73 -16.32 0.83
C LYS A 261 15.04 -17.39 1.89
N THR A 262 15.21 -16.99 3.15
CA THR A 262 15.53 -17.88 4.27
C THR A 262 14.40 -18.01 5.28
N GLY A 263 13.30 -17.26 5.11
CA GLY A 263 12.22 -17.16 6.08
C GLY A 263 12.74 -16.68 7.44
N ARG A 264 13.64 -15.70 7.47
CA ARG A 264 14.27 -15.22 8.71
C ARG A 264 13.83 -13.81 9.04
N LEU A 265 13.28 -13.61 10.24
CA LEU A 265 12.89 -12.31 10.77
C LEU A 265 13.87 -11.88 11.86
N GLU A 266 14.50 -10.72 11.69
CA GLU A 266 15.42 -10.13 12.65
C GLU A 266 14.83 -8.83 13.17
N ILE A 267 14.38 -8.84 14.43
CA ILE A 267 13.90 -7.65 15.13
C ILE A 267 15.06 -7.11 15.96
N THR A 268 15.63 -5.99 15.51
CA THR A 268 16.87 -5.44 16.07
C THR A 268 16.61 -4.57 17.29
N ASP A 269 15.47 -3.90 17.35
CA ASP A 269 15.07 -3.09 18.49
C ASP A 269 13.54 -3.07 18.60
N ILE A 270 13.04 -3.41 19.78
CA ILE A 270 11.68 -3.17 20.22
C ILE A 270 11.78 -2.29 21.46
N VAL A 271 11.08 -1.16 21.46
CA VAL A 271 10.91 -0.31 22.64
C VAL A 271 9.42 -0.17 22.92
N ALA A 272 8.99 -0.53 24.12
CA ALA A 272 7.60 -0.44 24.52
C ALA A 272 7.44 0.36 25.82
N ASP A 273 6.49 1.29 25.84
CA ASP A 273 6.00 1.91 27.07
C ASP A 273 4.84 1.06 27.60
N LEU A 274 5.00 0.49 28.80
CA LEU A 274 4.02 -0.37 29.45
C LEU A 274 3.13 0.41 30.43
N GLY A 275 2.89 1.70 30.17
CA GLY A 275 2.10 2.58 31.05
C GLY A 275 2.87 2.99 32.30
N GLY A 276 4.17 3.28 32.15
CA GLY A 276 5.08 3.62 33.23
C GLY A 276 6.43 2.92 33.07
N PRO A 277 6.51 1.58 33.20
CA PRO A 277 7.72 0.83 32.91
C PRO A 277 8.05 0.85 31.42
N SER A 278 9.34 0.83 31.09
CA SER A 278 9.81 0.71 29.71
C SER A 278 10.38 -0.70 29.47
N ALA A 279 9.96 -1.36 28.42
CA ALA A 279 10.56 -2.61 27.96
C ALA A 279 11.43 -2.38 26.72
N LYS A 280 12.54 -3.11 26.64
CA LYS A 280 13.38 -3.22 25.45
C LYS A 280 13.58 -4.69 25.09
N ALA A 281 13.49 -5.01 23.82
CA ALA A 281 13.73 -6.38 23.35
C ALA A 281 14.32 -6.43 21.95
N SER A 282 14.89 -7.58 21.62
CA SER A 282 15.34 -7.96 20.28
C SER A 282 15.01 -9.44 20.06
N ALA A 283 14.75 -9.85 18.83
CA ALA A 283 14.48 -11.23 18.50
C ALA A 283 15.06 -11.62 17.15
N VAL A 284 15.48 -12.87 17.01
CA VAL A 284 15.75 -13.51 15.72
C VAL A 284 14.84 -14.73 15.63
N VAL A 285 14.07 -14.80 14.56
CA VAL A 285 13.13 -15.88 14.28
C VAL A 285 13.50 -16.54 12.96
N ASP A 286 13.91 -17.79 13.01
CA ASP A 286 14.15 -18.61 11.82
C ASP A 286 12.90 -19.46 11.51
N GLY A 287 12.54 -19.59 10.23
CA GLY A 287 11.33 -20.30 9.78
C GLY A 287 10.05 -19.45 9.78
N PHE A 288 10.18 -18.12 9.87
CA PHE A 288 9.07 -17.18 9.79
C PHE A 288 8.59 -17.03 8.34
N GLY A 289 7.40 -17.54 8.02
CA GLY A 289 6.75 -17.34 6.71
C GLY A 289 5.78 -16.14 6.66
N GLY A 290 5.38 -15.63 7.83
CA GLY A 290 4.41 -14.55 7.98
C GLY A 290 3.62 -14.66 9.29
N ILE A 291 2.90 -13.59 9.64
CA ILE A 291 2.13 -13.52 10.89
C ILE A 291 1.06 -14.61 10.96
N GLN A 292 0.46 -14.98 9.83
CA GLN A 292 -0.61 -15.97 9.77
C GLN A 292 -0.12 -17.40 10.07
N ASP A 293 1.16 -17.68 9.80
CA ASP A 293 1.74 -19.01 9.94
C ASP A 293 2.36 -19.23 11.32
N ILE A 294 2.43 -18.21 12.19
CA ILE A 294 3.03 -18.26 13.53
C ILE A 294 2.51 -19.45 14.36
N ALA A 295 1.22 -19.79 14.23
CA ALA A 295 0.61 -20.85 15.03
C ALA A 295 0.94 -22.27 14.54
N THR A 296 1.38 -22.43 13.28
CA THR A 296 1.58 -23.73 12.62
C THR A 296 3.02 -23.95 12.16
N ALA A 297 3.82 -22.90 12.10
CA ALA A 297 5.20 -22.95 11.65
C ALA A 297 6.11 -23.54 12.72
N ASN A 298 7.05 -24.39 12.29
CA ASN A 298 8.14 -24.86 13.13
C ASN A 298 9.23 -23.76 13.19
N MET A 299 9.07 -22.82 14.11
CA MET A 299 9.97 -21.67 14.25
C MET A 299 10.96 -21.87 15.39
N SER A 300 12.19 -21.39 15.18
CA SER A 300 13.18 -21.20 16.25
C SER A 300 13.24 -19.71 16.59
N ILE A 301 13.15 -19.38 17.88
CA ILE A 301 13.13 -18.00 18.37
C ILE A 301 14.27 -17.81 19.37
N ASP A 302 15.23 -16.94 19.05
CA ASP A 302 16.17 -16.36 20.02
C ASP A 302 15.64 -14.98 20.42
N PHE A 303 15.30 -14.80 21.69
CA PHE A 303 14.72 -13.58 22.22
C PHE A 303 15.54 -13.06 23.40
N LYS A 304 15.81 -11.76 23.41
CA LYS A 304 16.41 -11.04 24.53
C LYS A 304 15.53 -9.87 24.89
N GLY A 305 15.25 -9.70 26.18
CA GLY A 305 14.39 -8.64 26.68
C GLY A 305 14.82 -8.13 28.05
N SER A 306 14.47 -6.88 28.35
CA SER A 306 14.60 -6.29 29.67
C SER A 306 13.44 -5.33 29.92
N ILE A 307 13.01 -5.20 31.17
CA ILE A 307 12.02 -4.20 31.59
C ILE A 307 12.65 -3.36 32.70
N LYS A 308 12.47 -2.05 32.63
CA LYS A 308 12.97 -1.07 33.60
C LYS A 308 11.83 -0.27 34.21
N GLY A 309 12.01 0.17 35.45
CA GLY A 309 11.02 1.00 36.15
C GLY A 309 9.81 0.20 36.67
N VAL A 310 9.97 -1.11 36.86
CA VAL A 310 8.91 -1.95 37.45
C VAL A 310 9.02 -1.90 38.97
N ALA A 311 7.96 -1.43 39.63
CA ALA A 311 7.83 -1.60 41.08
C ALA A 311 7.64 -3.08 41.40
N VAL A 312 8.32 -3.58 42.45
CA VAL A 312 8.38 -5.02 42.78
C VAL A 312 6.98 -5.61 43.00
N ASP A 313 6.07 -4.84 43.58
CA ASP A 313 4.67 -5.20 43.83
C ASP A 313 3.79 -5.24 42.56
N GLN A 314 4.32 -4.82 41.41
CA GLN A 314 3.60 -4.78 40.12
C GLN A 314 4.15 -5.75 39.08
N LEU A 315 5.08 -6.63 39.45
CA LEU A 315 5.75 -7.56 38.53
C LEU A 315 4.76 -8.49 37.80
N ASP A 316 3.78 -9.04 38.52
CA ASP A 316 2.74 -9.95 38.00
C ASP A 316 1.89 -9.32 36.88
N ARG A 317 1.81 -7.98 36.83
CA ARG A 317 1.07 -7.28 35.78
C ARG A 317 1.75 -7.39 34.41
N TYR A 318 3.07 -7.56 34.39
CA TYR A 318 3.88 -7.60 33.18
C TYR A 318 4.43 -8.99 32.88
N TRP A 319 4.51 -9.87 33.88
CA TRP A 319 5.00 -11.24 33.75
C TRP A 319 3.89 -12.22 33.33
N PRO A 320 4.02 -12.90 32.17
CA PRO A 320 3.06 -13.92 31.80
C PRO A 320 3.26 -15.18 32.63
N VAL A 321 2.22 -15.61 33.35
CA VAL A 321 2.23 -16.83 34.18
C VAL A 321 2.63 -18.09 33.39
N ALA A 322 2.38 -18.10 32.07
CA ALA A 322 2.78 -19.17 31.16
C ALA A 322 4.30 -19.41 31.07
N PHE A 323 5.12 -18.42 31.44
CA PHE A 323 6.60 -18.55 31.43
C PHE A 323 7.17 -19.00 32.77
N GLY A 324 6.33 -19.17 33.80
CA GLY A 324 6.73 -19.60 35.14
C GLY A 324 5.88 -18.91 36.21
N THR A 325 5.71 -19.57 37.35
CA THR A 325 4.87 -19.08 38.46
C THR A 325 5.45 -17.89 39.21
N ASP A 326 6.73 -17.56 38.99
CA ASP A 326 7.43 -16.46 39.66
C ASP A 326 8.56 -15.96 38.75
N ALA A 327 8.69 -14.63 38.60
CA ALA A 327 9.78 -14.02 37.82
C ALA A 327 11.07 -13.85 38.66
N HIS A 328 11.04 -14.19 39.95
CA HIS A 328 12.17 -14.10 40.88
C HIS A 328 13.03 -15.37 40.98
N ARG A 329 12.75 -16.43 40.20
CA ARG A 329 13.53 -17.68 40.20
C ARG A 329 14.35 -17.89 38.94
#